data_AF-A0A9E5V2G1-F1
#
_entry.id   AF-A0A9E5V2G1-F1
#
_cell.length_a   1.000
_cell.length_b   1.000
_cell.length_c   1.000
_cell.angle_alpha   90.00
_cell.angle_beta   90.00
_cell.angle_gamma   90.00
#
_symmetry.space_group_name_H-M   'P 1'
#
loop_
_entity.id
_entity.type
_entity.pdbx_description
1 polymer ?
#
loop_
_entity_poly.entity_id
_entity_poly.type
_entity_poly.pdbx_seq_one_letter_code
_entity_poly.pdbx_strand_id
1 'polypeptide(L)'
;KLCALNYLPSLSFMLRVPFKLQKPYLSKDDRTFHLLDNPVRKDKVFQTPMVASTSWKGALRATFWQLVDREDNEQIIRLFGNAREDEKGQAGRLYFYPTFFDKIGLEVINPHDRKTGTGKNPILIESVPIGATGDFVLLYVPFGKIDESQVAQDLELVAKGVEAMLVVYGFGAKTSSGFGIAEVSGKVDFAIRSDWSDLVETLAPAQQPEFLNDDGNLKQYFLNPDGSFKTEKQYKTFLQSQGITHNKKLYQEAKKWSEANTKESGSESKSLQPIAKVSFVNLSELGDRVQEMAKN
;
A
#
# COMPACT_ATOMS: atom_id res chain seq x y z
N LYS A 1 -0.61 -0.53 -8.28
CA LYS A 1 0.08 -1.57 -9.09
C LYS A 1 1.32 -2.03 -8.33
N LEU A 2 1.29 -3.24 -7.76
CA LEU A 2 2.39 -3.85 -6.99
C LEU A 2 3.59 -4.30 -7.87
N CYS A 3 3.58 -4.00 -9.17
CA CYS A 3 4.62 -4.39 -10.14
C CYS A 3 5.99 -3.73 -9.90
N ALA A 4 6.07 -2.65 -9.12
CA ALA A 4 7.33 -1.95 -8.85
C ALA A 4 8.25 -2.71 -7.88
N LEU A 5 7.71 -3.62 -7.06
CA LEU A 5 8.50 -4.43 -6.12
C LEU A 5 9.58 -5.26 -6.83
N ASN A 6 9.35 -5.66 -8.09
CA ASN A 6 10.31 -6.41 -8.91
C ASN A 6 11.69 -5.74 -9.05
N TYR A 7 11.73 -4.41 -8.94
CA TYR A 7 12.95 -3.62 -9.12
C TYR A 7 13.63 -3.26 -7.79
N LEU A 8 13.08 -3.70 -6.66
CA LEU A 8 13.62 -3.42 -5.33
C LEU A 8 14.46 -4.60 -4.80
N PRO A 9 15.34 -4.38 -3.80
CA PRO A 9 16.08 -5.45 -3.13
C PRO A 9 15.17 -6.60 -2.64
N SER A 10 15.74 -7.80 -2.52
CA SER A 10 14.98 -8.95 -2.00
C SER A 10 14.49 -8.65 -0.58
N LEU A 11 13.33 -9.20 -0.24
CA LEU A 11 12.57 -8.96 0.98
C LEU A 11 12.01 -7.54 1.14
N SER A 12 12.04 -6.71 0.09
CA SER A 12 11.25 -5.47 0.07
C SER A 12 9.77 -5.80 0.10
N PHE A 13 9.01 -5.13 0.96
CA PHE A 13 7.56 -5.32 1.05
C PHE A 13 6.79 -4.02 1.01
N MET A 14 5.56 -4.08 0.50
CA MET A 14 4.60 -2.99 0.52
C MET A 14 3.36 -3.44 1.30
N LEU A 15 2.93 -2.57 2.21
CA LEU A 15 1.72 -2.73 3.01
C LEU A 15 0.76 -1.60 2.68
N ARG A 16 -0.46 -1.94 2.27
CA ARG A 16 -1.56 -1.00 2.10
C ARG A 16 -2.72 -1.42 2.98
N VAL A 17 -3.11 -0.52 3.88
CA VAL A 17 -4.20 -0.71 4.84
C VAL A 17 -5.27 0.33 4.53
N PRO A 18 -6.39 -0.06 3.90
CA PRO A 18 -7.53 0.82 3.79
C PRO A 18 -8.17 0.97 5.18
N PHE A 19 -8.55 2.20 5.53
CA PHE A 19 -9.11 2.53 6.83
C PHE A 19 -10.29 3.49 6.69
N LYS A 20 -11.13 3.53 7.73
CA LYS A 20 -12.23 4.48 7.88
C LYS A 20 -12.12 5.20 9.22
N LEU A 21 -12.25 6.52 9.20
CA LEU A 21 -12.18 7.34 10.40
C LEU A 21 -13.37 7.07 11.34
N GLN A 22 -13.07 6.70 12.58
CA GLN A 22 -14.05 6.58 13.67
C GLN A 22 -14.21 7.91 14.43
N LYS A 23 -13.16 8.73 14.41
CA LYS A 23 -13.14 10.09 14.95
C LYS A 23 -12.58 11.06 13.90
N PRO A 24 -12.94 12.35 13.94
CA PRO A 24 -12.42 13.31 12.97
C PRO A 24 -10.89 13.31 12.98
N TYR A 25 -10.28 13.52 11.83
CA TYR A 25 -8.84 13.74 11.73
C TYR A 25 -8.55 15.23 11.72
N LEU A 26 -7.61 15.64 12.57
CA LEU A 26 -7.13 17.01 12.66
C LEU A 26 -5.65 17.06 12.28
N SER A 27 -5.29 18.10 11.57
CA SER A 27 -3.91 18.50 11.35
C SER A 27 -3.83 20.00 11.18
N LYS A 28 -2.62 20.52 11.04
CA LYS A 28 -2.38 21.93 10.78
C LYS A 28 -1.75 22.08 9.40
N ASP A 29 -2.36 22.91 8.56
CA ASP A 29 -1.69 23.40 7.35
C ASP A 29 -0.72 24.54 7.72
N ASP A 30 0.34 24.67 6.92
CA ASP A 30 1.41 25.65 7.12
C ASP A 30 1.18 26.92 6.29
N ARG A 31 -0.02 27.08 5.69
CA ARG A 31 -0.37 28.22 4.85
C ARG A 31 -0.61 29.47 5.67
N THR A 32 0.03 30.54 5.25
CA THR A 32 -0.09 31.87 5.88
C THR A 32 -1.47 32.49 5.67
N PHE A 33 -2.06 32.31 4.49
CA PHE A 33 -3.35 32.90 4.12
C PHE A 33 -4.39 31.80 3.94
N HIS A 34 -5.25 31.62 4.94
CA HIS A 34 -6.43 30.78 4.89
C HIS A 34 -7.62 31.50 5.51
N LEU A 35 -8.84 31.13 5.10
CA LEU A 35 -10.06 31.77 5.61
C LEU A 35 -10.27 31.52 7.12
N LEU A 36 -9.85 30.35 7.60
CA LEU A 36 -9.92 29.94 9.00
C LEU A 36 -8.53 29.89 9.61
N ASP A 37 -8.43 30.11 10.92
CA ASP A 37 -7.14 30.08 11.62
C ASP A 37 -6.53 28.68 11.72
N ASN A 38 -7.36 27.64 11.69
CA ASN A 38 -6.96 26.25 11.89
C ASN A 38 -7.37 25.38 10.68
N PRO A 39 -6.74 25.58 9.50
CA PRO A 39 -6.94 24.70 8.35
C PRO A 39 -6.39 23.30 8.62
N VAL A 40 -7.09 22.30 8.10
CA VAL A 40 -6.55 20.96 7.92
C VAL A 40 -5.50 20.99 6.81
N ARG A 41 -4.45 20.19 6.95
CA ARG A 41 -3.38 20.10 5.96
C ARG A 41 -3.93 19.66 4.61
N LYS A 42 -3.61 20.40 3.54
CA LYS A 42 -4.04 20.11 2.17
C LYS A 42 -2.85 19.97 1.23
N ASP A 43 -3.04 19.18 0.17
CA ASP A 43 -2.14 19.19 -0.97
C ASP A 43 -1.99 20.61 -1.54
N LYS A 44 -0.77 20.95 -1.98
CA LYS A 44 -0.46 22.30 -2.46
C LYS A 44 -1.14 22.62 -3.79
N VAL A 45 -1.33 21.63 -4.65
CA VAL A 45 -1.85 21.84 -6.01
C VAL A 45 -3.36 21.67 -6.02
N PHE A 46 -3.86 20.51 -5.59
CA PHE A 46 -5.26 20.14 -5.69
C PHE A 46 -6.10 20.60 -4.49
N GLN A 47 -5.48 21.15 -3.45
CA GLN A 47 -6.18 21.66 -2.26
C GLN A 47 -6.95 20.56 -1.51
N THR A 48 -6.61 19.30 -1.76
CA THR A 48 -7.25 18.12 -1.21
C THR A 48 -6.71 17.85 0.20
N PRO A 49 -7.55 17.67 1.23
CA PRO A 49 -7.08 17.32 2.57
C PRO A 49 -6.24 16.07 2.54
N MET A 50 -5.18 16.04 3.35
CA MET A 50 -4.26 14.92 3.35
C MET A 50 -3.62 14.65 4.71
N VAL A 51 -3.22 13.40 4.89
CA VAL A 51 -2.13 13.04 5.82
C VAL A 51 -0.84 13.01 5.01
N ALA A 52 0.14 13.84 5.39
CA ALA A 52 1.44 13.83 4.73
C ALA A 52 2.26 12.59 5.11
N SER A 53 3.15 12.15 4.22
CA SER A 53 4.10 11.06 4.50
C SER A 53 4.89 11.25 5.80
N THR A 54 5.31 12.49 6.08
CA THR A 54 6.03 12.83 7.32
C THR A 54 5.14 12.72 8.56
N SER A 55 3.85 13.04 8.44
CA SER A 55 2.87 12.85 9.51
C SER A 55 2.65 11.37 9.82
N TRP A 56 2.56 10.51 8.80
CA TRP A 56 2.51 9.06 8.99
C TRP A 56 3.75 8.51 9.67
N LYS A 57 4.94 8.93 9.19
CA LYS A 57 6.21 8.55 9.83
C LYS A 57 6.24 8.94 11.30
N GLY A 58 5.84 10.17 11.62
CA GLY A 58 5.81 10.69 12.99
C GLY A 58 4.81 9.94 13.87
N ALA A 59 3.61 9.67 13.36
CA ALA A 59 2.57 8.95 14.08
C ALA A 59 3.02 7.52 14.41
N LEU A 60 3.53 6.77 13.43
CA LEU A 60 3.98 5.39 13.66
C LEU A 60 5.18 5.33 14.60
N ARG A 61 6.13 6.28 14.47
CA ARG A 61 7.27 6.38 15.40
C ARG A 61 6.81 6.65 16.84
N ALA A 62 5.83 7.53 17.01
CA ALA A 62 5.25 7.83 18.32
C ALA A 62 4.51 6.63 18.92
N THR A 63 3.81 5.84 18.10
CA THR A 63 3.20 4.58 18.52
C THR A 63 4.25 3.59 19.02
N PHE A 64 5.40 3.48 18.35
CA PHE A 64 6.46 2.59 18.83
C PHE A 64 7.08 2.99 20.15
N TRP A 65 7.15 4.28 20.48
CA TRP A 65 7.52 4.70 21.84
C TRP A 65 6.54 4.24 22.92
N GLN A 66 5.30 3.90 22.57
CA GLN A 66 4.32 3.35 23.50
C GLN A 66 4.37 1.82 23.57
N LEU A 67 4.76 1.16 22.47
CA LEU A 67 4.79 -0.31 22.37
C LEU A 67 6.11 -0.94 22.81
N VAL A 68 7.21 -0.20 22.72
CA VAL A 68 8.57 -0.70 22.95
C VAL A 68 9.21 0.05 24.11
N ASP A 69 9.82 -0.67 25.04
CA ASP A 69 10.48 -0.08 26.20
C ASP A 69 11.89 0.43 25.83
N ARG A 70 12.15 1.72 26.08
CA ARG A 70 13.40 2.51 25.91
C ARG A 70 13.85 2.95 24.49
N GLU A 71 14.63 4.04 24.51
CA GLU A 71 14.93 5.00 23.42
C GLU A 71 16.10 4.64 22.47
N ASP A 72 16.79 3.50 22.67
CA ASP A 72 17.91 3.07 21.82
C ASP A 72 17.66 1.70 21.16
N ASN A 73 16.41 1.41 20.80
CA ASN A 73 16.11 0.17 20.11
C ASN A 73 16.64 0.21 18.66
N GLU A 74 17.67 -0.59 18.38
CA GLU A 74 18.30 -0.73 17.06
C GLU A 74 17.29 -1.02 15.94
N GLN A 75 16.20 -1.75 16.25
CA GLN A 75 15.11 -2.00 15.32
C GLN A 75 14.39 -0.71 14.92
N ILE A 76 14.09 0.16 15.87
CA ILE A 76 13.44 1.46 15.61
C ILE A 76 14.38 2.37 14.80
N ILE A 77 15.67 2.41 15.16
CA ILE A 77 16.66 3.18 14.40
C ILE A 77 16.75 2.67 12.97
N ARG A 78 16.77 1.35 12.77
CA ARG A 78 16.79 0.73 11.43
C ARG A 78 15.53 1.02 10.61
N LEU A 79 14.36 1.01 11.24
CA LEU A 79 13.09 1.29 10.58
C LEU A 79 12.95 2.76 10.16
N PHE A 80 13.27 3.71 11.04
CA PHE A 80 13.01 5.15 10.81
C PHE A 80 14.24 5.96 10.38
N GLY A 81 15.44 5.43 10.61
CA GLY A 81 16.70 6.15 10.55
C GLY A 81 16.93 7.01 11.80
N ASN A 82 18.14 7.54 11.93
CA ASN A 82 18.52 8.53 12.92
C ASN A 82 18.85 9.88 12.26
N ALA A 83 18.98 10.93 13.09
CA ALA A 83 19.39 12.24 12.61
C ALA A 83 20.80 12.18 12.03
N ARG A 84 21.00 12.83 10.88
CA ARG A 84 22.32 13.02 10.25
C ARG A 84 23.01 14.21 10.90
N GLU A 85 23.36 14.08 12.18
CA GLU A 85 24.20 15.09 12.85
C GLU A 85 25.66 14.96 12.39
N ASP A 86 26.05 13.80 11.85
CA ASP A 86 27.35 13.52 11.23
C ASP A 86 27.22 12.58 9.99
N GLU A 87 28.34 12.23 9.35
CA GLU A 87 28.42 11.28 8.23
C GLU A 87 27.96 9.84 8.59
N LYS A 88 27.64 9.57 9.87
CA LYS A 88 27.18 8.25 10.35
C LYS A 88 25.66 8.11 10.36
N GLY A 89 24.91 9.16 10.05
CA GLY A 89 23.45 9.11 10.01
C GLY A 89 22.94 8.14 8.93
N GLN A 90 22.07 7.22 9.32
CA GLN A 90 21.50 6.18 8.46
C GLN A 90 20.07 6.52 8.07
N ALA A 91 19.75 6.28 6.79
CA ALA A 91 18.36 6.29 6.34
C ALA A 91 17.57 5.17 7.04
N GLY A 92 16.27 5.36 7.21
CA GLY A 92 15.38 4.28 7.64
C GLY A 92 15.01 3.37 6.48
N ARG A 93 14.57 2.15 6.81
CA ARG A 93 14.01 1.20 5.83
C ARG A 93 12.56 1.47 5.46
N LEU A 94 11.85 2.31 6.22
CA LEU A 94 10.44 2.65 5.99
C LEU A 94 10.24 3.93 5.17
N TYR A 95 9.41 3.80 4.13
CA TYR A 95 8.97 4.88 3.24
C TYR A 95 7.44 4.97 3.30
N PHE A 96 6.93 6.18 3.50
CA PHE A 96 5.51 6.44 3.71
C PHE A 96 4.93 7.23 2.53
N TYR A 97 3.71 6.92 2.12
CA TYR A 97 3.01 7.66 1.09
C TYR A 97 1.90 8.52 1.72
N PRO A 98 1.59 9.69 1.12
CA PRO A 98 0.51 10.53 1.63
C PRO A 98 -0.84 9.85 1.39
N THR A 99 -1.79 10.15 2.28
CA THR A 99 -3.19 9.76 2.12
C THR A 99 -4.00 10.99 1.81
N PHE A 100 -4.84 10.95 0.78
CA PHE A 100 -5.72 12.06 0.39
C PHE A 100 -7.17 11.72 0.74
N PHE A 101 -7.96 12.73 1.10
CA PHE A 101 -9.37 12.60 1.41
C PHE A 101 -10.22 13.49 0.50
N ASP A 102 -11.44 13.06 0.23
CA ASP A 102 -12.40 13.76 -0.62
C ASP A 102 -13.36 14.69 0.16
N LYS A 103 -13.24 14.72 1.49
CA LYS A 103 -14.17 15.45 2.38
C LYS A 103 -13.42 16.37 3.34
N ILE A 104 -14.01 17.53 3.59
CA ILE A 104 -13.64 18.48 4.65
C ILE A 104 -14.83 18.62 5.60
N GLY A 105 -14.54 18.62 6.89
CA GLY A 105 -15.47 18.90 7.98
C GLY A 105 -15.04 20.13 8.76
N LEU A 106 -15.86 20.51 9.74
CA LEU A 106 -15.58 21.60 10.66
C LEU A 106 -15.91 21.15 12.08
N GLU A 107 -14.91 21.18 12.94
CA GLU A 107 -15.05 20.93 14.38
C GLU A 107 -15.09 22.24 15.14
N VAL A 108 -15.83 22.26 16.25
CA VAL A 108 -15.89 23.40 17.15
C VAL A 108 -15.40 22.97 18.52
N ILE A 109 -14.32 23.59 18.98
CA ILE A 109 -13.83 23.39 20.35
C ILE A 109 -14.10 24.67 21.13
N ASN A 110 -14.92 24.58 22.18
CA ASN A 110 -15.16 25.71 23.08
C ASN A 110 -14.44 25.48 24.41
N PRO A 111 -13.28 26.12 24.67
CA PRO A 111 -12.61 26.00 25.96
C PRO A 111 -13.49 26.57 27.08
N HIS A 112 -13.74 25.76 28.11
CA HIS A 112 -14.50 26.14 29.29
C HIS A 112 -13.58 26.59 30.42
N ASP A 113 -14.00 27.64 31.13
CA ASP A 113 -13.38 28.01 32.39
C ASP A 113 -13.69 26.93 33.45
N ARG A 114 -12.66 26.42 34.12
CA ARG A 114 -12.81 25.33 35.10
C ARG A 114 -13.57 25.74 36.36
N LYS A 115 -13.61 27.03 36.71
CA LYS A 115 -14.29 27.52 37.92
C LYS A 115 -15.76 27.82 37.67
N THR A 116 -16.07 28.44 36.54
CA THR A 116 -17.44 28.90 36.23
C THR A 116 -18.20 27.97 35.28
N GLY A 117 -17.51 27.05 34.60
CA GLY A 117 -18.10 26.18 33.58
C GLY A 117 -18.48 26.91 32.28
N THR A 118 -18.27 28.21 32.19
CA THR A 118 -18.67 29.02 31.02
C THR A 118 -17.67 28.86 29.89
N GLY A 119 -18.17 28.66 28.67
CA GLY A 119 -17.36 28.69 27.46
C GLY A 119 -16.91 30.12 27.14
N LYS A 120 -15.71 30.29 26.60
CA LYS A 120 -15.18 31.61 26.23
C LYS A 120 -15.45 31.92 24.77
N ASN A 121 -14.56 31.44 23.90
CA ASN A 121 -14.59 31.69 22.47
C ASN A 121 -14.54 30.34 21.75
N PRO A 122 -15.62 29.93 21.05
CA PRO A 122 -15.58 28.75 20.21
C PRO A 122 -14.50 28.88 19.14
N ILE A 123 -13.64 27.86 19.05
CA ILE A 123 -12.55 27.75 18.08
C ILE A 123 -13.01 26.84 16.95
N LEU A 124 -13.10 27.40 15.75
CA LEU A 124 -13.40 26.65 14.53
C LEU A 124 -12.12 25.99 14.01
N ILE A 125 -12.20 24.69 13.72
CA ILE A 125 -11.07 23.89 13.23
C ILE A 125 -11.53 23.05 12.05
N GLU A 126 -10.88 23.21 10.90
CA GLU A 126 -11.15 22.30 9.78
C GLU A 126 -10.65 20.89 10.10
N SER A 127 -11.43 19.91 9.71
CA SER A 127 -11.13 18.50 9.93
C SER A 127 -11.35 17.68 8.66
N VAL A 128 -10.92 16.43 8.70
CA VAL A 128 -11.52 15.40 7.86
C VAL A 128 -12.58 14.70 8.72
N PRO A 129 -13.83 14.60 8.27
CA PRO A 129 -14.95 14.18 9.10
C PRO A 129 -14.94 12.66 9.39
N ILE A 130 -15.69 12.27 10.42
CA ILE A 130 -15.98 10.86 10.73
C ILE A 130 -16.52 10.14 9.49
N GLY A 131 -16.11 8.90 9.30
CA GLY A 131 -16.54 8.04 8.21
C GLY A 131 -15.84 8.32 6.88
N ALA A 132 -14.95 9.31 6.79
CA ALA A 132 -14.05 9.43 5.65
C ALA A 132 -13.10 8.21 5.60
N THR A 133 -12.81 7.78 4.38
CA THR A 133 -11.97 6.61 4.10
C THR A 133 -10.64 7.05 3.52
N GLY A 134 -9.57 6.32 3.80
CA GLY A 134 -8.26 6.54 3.23
C GLY A 134 -7.44 5.26 3.14
N ASP A 135 -6.34 5.32 2.42
CA ASP A 135 -5.34 4.25 2.35
C ASP A 135 -4.09 4.68 3.11
N PHE A 136 -3.69 3.93 4.13
CA PHE A 136 -2.35 3.99 4.68
C PHE A 136 -1.44 3.12 3.83
N VAL A 137 -0.35 3.67 3.28
CA VAL A 137 0.57 2.93 2.41
C VAL A 137 2.01 3.11 2.88
N LEU A 138 2.68 1.97 3.07
CA LEU A 138 4.04 1.86 3.56
C LEU A 138 4.85 0.96 2.62
N LEU A 139 6.08 1.35 2.33
CA LEU A 139 7.07 0.56 1.64
C LEU A 139 8.28 0.33 2.57
N TYR A 140 8.67 -0.93 2.73
CA TYR A 140 9.90 -1.34 3.38
C TYR A 140 10.94 -1.72 2.31
N VAL A 141 12.13 -1.14 2.41
CA VAL A 141 13.26 -1.45 1.55
C VAL A 141 14.47 -1.81 2.40
N PRO A 142 14.90 -3.08 2.44
CA PRO A 142 16.12 -3.47 3.13
C PRO A 142 17.35 -3.06 2.31
N PHE A 143 18.40 -2.66 3.02
CA PHE A 143 19.71 -2.36 2.45
C PHE A 143 20.80 -2.69 3.48
N GLY A 144 22.04 -2.81 3.00
CA GLY A 144 23.16 -3.36 3.77
C GLY A 144 23.11 -4.89 3.82
N LYS A 145 23.58 -5.48 4.92
CA LYS A 145 23.44 -6.92 5.15
C LYS A 145 21.96 -7.22 5.43
N ILE A 146 21.35 -8.02 4.55
CA ILE A 146 19.97 -8.45 4.66
C ILE A 146 19.96 -9.78 5.43
N ASP A 147 19.15 -9.83 6.49
CA ASP A 147 18.92 -11.00 7.33
C ASP A 147 17.42 -11.26 7.38
N GLU A 148 16.98 -12.44 6.95
CA GLU A 148 15.57 -12.81 6.87
C GLU A 148 14.87 -12.75 8.22
N SER A 149 15.52 -13.21 9.29
CA SER A 149 14.96 -13.17 10.64
C SER A 149 14.74 -11.73 11.10
N GLN A 150 15.68 -10.84 10.77
CA GLN A 150 15.57 -9.42 11.06
C GLN A 150 14.42 -8.76 10.27
N VAL A 151 14.26 -9.10 9.00
CA VAL A 151 13.15 -8.57 8.19
C VAL A 151 11.80 -9.07 8.70
N ALA A 152 11.70 -10.33 9.14
CA ALA A 152 10.50 -10.87 9.74
C ALA A 152 10.15 -10.13 11.05
N GLN A 153 11.12 -9.91 11.93
CA GLN A 153 10.92 -9.12 13.15
C GLN A 153 10.49 -7.67 12.84
N ASP A 154 11.11 -7.04 11.83
CA ASP A 154 10.75 -5.70 11.36
C ASP A 154 9.30 -5.66 10.88
N LEU A 155 8.89 -6.63 10.06
CA LEU A 155 7.54 -6.74 9.52
C LEU A 155 6.50 -6.95 10.63
N GLU A 156 6.78 -7.83 11.60
CA GLU A 156 5.89 -8.06 12.74
C GLU A 156 5.68 -6.79 13.57
N LEU A 157 6.77 -6.10 13.92
CA LEU A 157 6.69 -4.85 14.67
C LEU A 157 5.93 -3.79 13.88
N VAL A 158 6.18 -3.67 12.58
CA VAL A 158 5.45 -2.77 11.67
C VAL A 158 3.96 -3.08 11.65
N ALA A 159 3.56 -4.35 11.52
CA ALA A 159 2.16 -4.73 11.51
C ALA A 159 1.45 -4.34 12.82
N LYS A 160 2.05 -4.70 13.97
CA LYS A 160 1.56 -4.34 15.31
C LYS A 160 1.46 -2.82 15.51
N GLY A 161 2.49 -2.09 15.07
CA GLY A 161 2.55 -0.64 15.17
C GLY A 161 1.47 0.05 14.34
N VAL A 162 1.26 -0.39 13.09
CA VAL A 162 0.25 0.20 12.20
C VAL A 162 -1.15 -0.06 12.76
N GLU A 163 -1.44 -1.26 13.25
CA GLU A 163 -2.72 -1.58 13.87
C GLU A 163 -2.98 -0.70 15.11
N ALA A 164 -2.02 -0.65 16.04
CA ALA A 164 -2.15 0.18 17.23
C ALA A 164 -2.24 1.69 16.92
N MET A 165 -1.47 2.17 15.93
CA MET A 165 -1.51 3.56 15.49
C MET A 165 -2.89 3.94 14.97
N LEU A 166 -3.51 3.09 14.13
CA LEU A 166 -4.82 3.38 13.55
C LEU A 166 -5.95 3.22 14.56
N VAL A 167 -5.95 2.13 15.33
CA VAL A 167 -7.12 1.68 16.11
C VAL A 167 -7.09 2.17 17.56
N VAL A 168 -5.90 2.32 18.16
CA VAL A 168 -5.75 2.63 19.59
C VAL A 168 -5.32 4.07 19.81
N TYR A 169 -4.20 4.48 19.22
CA TYR A 169 -3.60 5.79 19.50
C TYR A 169 -4.16 6.92 18.62
N GLY A 170 -4.56 6.60 17.39
CA GLY A 170 -4.94 7.59 16.38
C GLY A 170 -3.74 8.35 15.81
N PHE A 171 -4.00 9.16 14.77
CA PHE A 171 -2.98 9.95 14.08
C PHE A 171 -3.39 11.41 13.88
N GLY A 172 -2.40 12.30 13.73
CA GLY A 172 -2.64 13.74 13.58
C GLY A 172 -2.57 14.49 14.91
N ALA A 173 -3.42 15.50 15.06
CA ALA A 173 -3.46 16.36 16.25
C ALA A 173 -4.56 15.92 17.23
N LYS A 174 -4.35 16.22 18.52
CA LYS A 174 -5.31 15.94 19.61
C LYS A 174 -5.69 14.46 19.76
N THR A 175 -4.76 13.56 19.47
CA THR A 175 -4.93 12.10 19.61
C THR A 175 -5.28 11.68 21.05
N SER A 176 -4.79 12.40 22.07
CA SER A 176 -5.18 12.19 23.47
C SER A 176 -6.67 12.40 23.77
N SER A 177 -7.39 13.09 22.89
CA SER A 177 -8.85 13.28 22.95
C SER A 177 -9.59 12.37 21.95
N GLY A 178 -8.90 11.38 21.38
CA GLY A 178 -9.43 10.39 20.45
C GLY A 178 -9.47 10.81 18.99
N PHE A 179 -8.97 12.00 18.62
CA PHE A 179 -8.95 12.41 17.21
C PHE A 179 -8.03 11.51 16.38
N GLY A 180 -8.42 11.27 15.13
CA GLY A 180 -7.68 10.43 14.20
C GLY A 180 -7.72 8.92 14.48
N ILE A 181 -8.55 8.45 15.43
CA ILE A 181 -8.84 7.02 15.57
C ILE A 181 -9.60 6.54 14.33
N ALA A 182 -9.19 5.39 13.81
CA ALA A 182 -9.75 4.75 12.64
C ALA A 182 -9.99 3.25 12.89
N GLU A 183 -10.81 2.65 12.04
CA GLU A 183 -10.91 1.20 11.89
C GLU A 183 -10.24 0.77 10.59
N VAL A 184 -9.66 -0.43 10.57
CA VAL A 184 -9.26 -1.07 9.32
C VAL A 184 -10.54 -1.41 8.55
N SER A 185 -10.64 -0.93 7.31
CA SER A 185 -11.82 -1.09 6.48
C SER A 185 -11.47 -1.85 5.21
N GLY A 186 -11.98 -3.06 5.04
CA GLY A 186 -11.72 -3.88 3.86
C GLY A 186 -10.44 -4.71 3.96
N LYS A 187 -9.94 -5.18 2.81
CA LYS A 187 -8.78 -6.08 2.74
C LYS A 187 -7.47 -5.31 2.83
N VAL A 188 -6.56 -5.79 3.68
CA VAL A 188 -5.18 -5.34 3.74
C VAL A 188 -4.43 -5.95 2.56
N ASP A 189 -3.86 -5.10 1.71
CA ASP A 189 -3.02 -5.53 0.60
C ASP A 189 -1.56 -5.61 1.07
N PHE A 190 -0.98 -6.81 1.01
CA PHE A 190 0.44 -7.03 1.32
C PHE A 190 1.14 -7.68 0.12
N ALA A 191 2.35 -7.24 -0.15
CA ALA A 191 3.20 -7.88 -1.14
C ALA A 191 4.66 -7.78 -0.74
N ILE A 192 5.41 -8.85 -0.97
CA ILE A 192 6.83 -8.94 -0.68
C ILE A 192 7.56 -9.55 -1.86
N ARG A 193 8.78 -9.06 -2.11
CA ARG A 193 9.70 -9.67 -3.07
C ARG A 193 10.50 -10.76 -2.36
N SER A 194 9.93 -11.94 -2.21
CA SER A 194 10.61 -13.09 -1.63
C SER A 194 10.22 -14.38 -2.34
N ASP A 195 11.07 -15.39 -2.23
CA ASP A 195 10.77 -16.77 -2.64
C ASP A 195 10.00 -17.55 -1.55
N TRP A 196 9.40 -16.85 -0.56
CA TRP A 196 8.68 -17.49 0.54
C TRP A 196 7.44 -18.20 0.00
N SER A 197 7.54 -19.53 -0.14
CA SER A 197 6.49 -20.42 -0.65
C SER A 197 5.16 -20.27 0.09
N ASP A 198 5.25 -19.94 1.38
CA ASP A 198 4.11 -19.91 2.31
C ASP A 198 3.30 -18.61 2.21
N LEU A 199 3.82 -17.57 1.54
CA LEU A 199 3.09 -16.33 1.21
C LEU A 199 2.45 -16.36 -0.18
N VAL A 200 2.50 -17.50 -0.88
CA VAL A 200 1.78 -17.63 -2.13
C VAL A 200 0.31 -17.91 -1.82
N GLU A 201 -0.46 -16.85 -1.58
CA GLU A 201 -1.79 -16.85 -2.18
C GLU A 201 -1.50 -16.85 -3.68
N THR A 202 -1.73 -18.01 -4.32
CA THR A 202 -1.93 -18.04 -5.76
C THR A 202 -2.89 -16.89 -6.03
N LEU A 203 -2.39 -15.82 -6.66
CA LEU A 203 -3.23 -15.08 -7.59
C LEU A 203 -3.92 -16.20 -8.34
N ALA A 204 -5.24 -16.39 -8.16
CA ALA A 204 -5.99 -17.23 -9.07
C ALA A 204 -5.47 -16.82 -10.44
N PRO A 205 -4.72 -17.71 -11.15
CA PRO A 205 -3.76 -17.31 -12.15
C PRO A 205 -4.51 -16.37 -13.04
N ALA A 206 -4.10 -15.10 -13.11
CA ALA A 206 -4.88 -14.03 -13.70
C ALA A 206 -5.47 -14.57 -15.00
N GLN A 207 -6.76 -14.94 -14.99
CA GLN A 207 -7.29 -16.07 -15.81
C GLN A 207 -6.47 -16.16 -17.05
N GLN A 208 -5.56 -17.16 -17.12
CA GLN A 208 -4.58 -17.20 -18.19
C GLN A 208 -5.37 -16.95 -19.47
N PRO A 209 -5.07 -15.86 -20.21
CA PRO A 209 -5.97 -15.41 -21.24
C PRO A 209 -6.31 -16.60 -22.13
N GLU A 210 -7.59 -16.84 -22.37
CA GLU A 210 -8.09 -18.09 -22.95
C GLU A 210 -7.41 -18.44 -24.29
N PHE A 211 -6.71 -17.48 -24.91
CA PHE A 211 -5.89 -17.65 -26.11
C PHE A 211 -4.47 -18.22 -25.90
N LEU A 212 -4.00 -18.45 -24.66
CA LEU A 212 -2.69 -19.03 -24.34
C LEU A 212 -2.82 -20.48 -23.84
N ASN A 213 -1.84 -21.32 -24.17
CA ASN A 213 -1.62 -22.64 -23.56
C ASN A 213 -0.91 -22.48 -22.22
N ASP A 214 -1.01 -23.47 -21.33
CA ASP A 214 -0.37 -23.49 -20.00
C ASP A 214 1.13 -23.10 -20.03
N ASP A 215 1.84 -23.41 -21.11
CA ASP A 215 3.25 -23.04 -21.33
C ASP A 215 3.49 -21.57 -21.71
N GLY A 216 2.45 -20.73 -21.71
CA GLY A 216 2.51 -19.29 -22.06
C GLY A 216 2.51 -18.99 -23.57
N ASN A 217 2.51 -20.02 -24.43
CA ASN A 217 2.48 -19.88 -25.88
C ASN A 217 1.06 -19.71 -26.43
N LEU A 218 0.91 -19.01 -27.56
CA LEU A 218 -0.38 -18.86 -28.23
C LEU A 218 -0.96 -20.21 -28.68
N LYS A 219 -2.26 -20.45 -28.43
CA LYS A 219 -2.93 -21.68 -28.88
C LYS A 219 -2.84 -21.83 -30.41
N GLN A 220 -2.50 -23.03 -30.88
CA GLN A 220 -2.20 -23.28 -32.30
C GLN A 220 -3.31 -22.87 -33.26
N TYR A 221 -4.57 -22.89 -32.84
CA TYR A 221 -5.69 -22.51 -33.69
C TYR A 221 -5.74 -21.02 -34.06
N PHE A 222 -4.95 -20.16 -33.40
CA PHE A 222 -4.72 -18.77 -33.84
C PHE A 222 -3.62 -18.64 -34.91
N LEU A 223 -2.88 -19.70 -35.19
CA LEU A 223 -1.70 -19.68 -36.06
C LEU A 223 -1.92 -20.46 -37.37
N ASN A 224 -1.32 -19.98 -38.44
CA ASN A 224 -1.17 -20.69 -39.70
C ASN A 224 -0.08 -21.76 -39.59
N PRO A 225 -0.03 -22.73 -40.53
CA PRO A 225 1.02 -23.77 -40.54
C PRO A 225 2.44 -23.21 -40.61
N ASP A 226 2.62 -22.00 -41.14
CA ASP A 226 3.88 -21.27 -41.21
C ASP A 226 4.23 -20.49 -39.93
N GLY A 227 3.41 -20.60 -38.88
CA GLY A 227 3.58 -19.89 -37.62
C GLY A 227 3.07 -18.45 -37.60
N SER A 228 2.54 -17.92 -38.72
CA SER A 228 1.97 -16.57 -38.77
C SER A 228 0.57 -16.51 -38.12
N PHE A 229 0.18 -15.35 -37.58
CA PHE A 229 -1.13 -15.19 -36.96
C PHE A 229 -2.26 -15.18 -38.01
N LYS A 230 -3.34 -15.96 -37.77
CA LYS A 230 -4.50 -16.04 -38.68
C LYS A 230 -5.22 -14.71 -38.82
N THR A 231 -5.56 -14.33 -40.06
CA THR A 231 -6.51 -13.25 -40.30
C THR A 231 -7.90 -13.63 -39.78
N GLU A 232 -8.75 -12.63 -39.49
CA GLU A 232 -10.08 -12.88 -38.90
C GLU A 232 -10.94 -13.76 -39.80
N LYS A 233 -10.79 -13.64 -41.14
CA LYS A 233 -11.45 -14.49 -42.12
C LYS A 233 -10.99 -15.95 -42.00
N GLN A 234 -9.68 -16.20 -41.95
CA GLN A 234 -9.10 -17.54 -41.78
C GLN A 234 -9.51 -18.18 -40.45
N TYR A 235 -9.53 -17.40 -39.37
CA TYR A 235 -9.95 -17.86 -38.06
C TYR A 235 -11.44 -18.23 -38.03
N LYS A 236 -12.32 -17.42 -38.65
CA LYS A 236 -13.75 -17.74 -38.77
C LYS A 236 -14.00 -19.02 -39.57
N THR A 237 -13.30 -19.22 -40.69
CA THR A 237 -13.40 -20.45 -41.48
C THR A 237 -12.93 -21.67 -40.69
N PHE A 238 -11.86 -21.55 -39.91
CA PHE A 238 -11.39 -22.61 -39.02
C PHE A 238 -12.45 -22.97 -37.96
N LEU A 239 -13.03 -21.98 -37.27
CA LEU A 239 -14.05 -22.24 -36.25
C LEU A 239 -15.31 -22.91 -36.83
N GLN A 240 -15.73 -22.50 -38.04
CA GLN A 240 -16.84 -23.14 -38.75
C GLN A 240 -16.57 -24.62 -39.04
N SER A 241 -15.33 -24.98 -39.42
CA SER A 241 -14.95 -26.38 -39.65
C SER A 241 -14.99 -27.25 -38.38
N GLN A 242 -14.91 -26.62 -37.21
CA GLN A 242 -14.94 -27.27 -35.90
C GLN A 242 -16.31 -27.18 -35.21
N GLY A 243 -17.31 -26.57 -35.86
CA GLY A 243 -18.63 -26.33 -35.26
C GLY A 243 -18.63 -25.32 -34.10
N ILE A 244 -17.60 -24.47 -33.98
CA ILE A 244 -17.42 -23.51 -32.89
C ILE A 244 -17.89 -22.12 -33.32
N THR A 245 -18.52 -21.38 -32.40
CA THR A 245 -18.96 -20.00 -32.63
C THR A 245 -17.81 -18.99 -32.44
N HIS A 246 -17.80 -17.95 -33.26
CA HIS A 246 -16.73 -16.96 -33.23
C HIS A 246 -16.87 -15.95 -32.08
N ASN A 247 -15.93 -15.98 -31.13
CA ASN A 247 -15.76 -14.95 -30.12
C ASN A 247 -14.83 -13.82 -30.62
N LYS A 248 -15.44 -12.69 -30.98
CA LYS A 248 -14.71 -11.51 -31.51
C LYS A 248 -13.75 -10.88 -30.50
N LYS A 249 -14.12 -10.87 -29.22
CA LYS A 249 -13.32 -10.27 -28.15
C LYS A 249 -12.03 -11.07 -27.94
N LEU A 250 -12.16 -12.39 -27.86
CA LEU A 250 -11.02 -13.31 -27.71
C LEU A 250 -10.02 -13.17 -28.86
N TYR A 251 -10.50 -13.07 -30.11
CA TYR A 251 -9.64 -12.87 -31.28
C TYR A 251 -8.87 -11.56 -31.24
N GLN A 252 -9.51 -10.46 -30.82
CA GLN A 252 -8.85 -9.16 -30.72
C GLN A 252 -7.78 -9.13 -29.62
N GLU A 253 -8.02 -9.80 -28.49
CA GLU A 253 -7.04 -9.92 -27.41
C GLU A 253 -5.83 -10.73 -27.85
N ALA A 254 -6.04 -11.88 -28.51
CA ALA A 254 -4.97 -12.72 -29.06
C ALA A 254 -4.12 -11.97 -30.11
N LYS A 255 -4.76 -11.20 -30.99
CA LYS A 255 -4.08 -10.40 -32.02
C LYS A 255 -3.18 -9.33 -31.41
N LYS A 256 -3.69 -8.55 -30.45
CA LYS A 256 -2.90 -7.53 -29.76
C LYS A 256 -1.70 -8.11 -29.04
N TRP A 257 -1.87 -9.27 -28.41
CA TRP A 257 -0.79 -9.99 -27.71
C TRP A 257 0.30 -10.44 -28.68
N SER A 258 -0.08 -11.02 -29.84
CA SER A 258 0.88 -11.45 -30.87
C SER A 258 1.67 -10.26 -31.44
N GLU A 259 1.00 -9.14 -31.71
CA GLU A 259 1.65 -7.91 -32.20
C GLU A 259 2.63 -7.30 -31.19
N ALA A 260 2.37 -7.43 -29.89
CA ALA A 260 3.25 -6.95 -28.83
C ALA A 260 4.50 -7.83 -28.70
N ASN A 261 4.35 -9.17 -28.68
CA ASN A 261 5.48 -10.09 -28.54
C ASN A 261 6.38 -10.17 -29.77
N THR A 262 5.84 -9.92 -30.96
CA THR A 262 6.67 -9.85 -32.18
C THR A 262 7.60 -8.62 -32.17
N LYS A 263 7.32 -7.61 -31.32
CA LYS A 263 8.18 -6.44 -31.12
C LYS A 263 9.23 -6.62 -30.03
N GLU A 264 9.03 -7.57 -29.09
CA GLU A 264 9.90 -7.78 -27.92
C GLU A 264 10.94 -8.90 -28.10
N SER A 265 10.91 -9.64 -29.22
CA SER A 265 11.91 -10.68 -29.56
C SER A 265 13.34 -10.17 -29.84
N GLY A 266 13.66 -8.94 -29.41
CA GLY A 266 14.98 -8.32 -29.46
C GLY A 266 15.66 -8.07 -28.10
N SER A 267 15.11 -8.50 -26.95
CA SER A 267 15.81 -8.33 -25.66
C SER A 267 15.61 -9.49 -24.70
N GLU A 268 16.72 -10.08 -24.27
CA GLU A 268 16.84 -11.18 -23.31
C GLU A 268 16.06 -10.93 -22.00
N SER A 269 15.24 -11.91 -21.60
CA SER A 269 14.50 -11.91 -20.34
C SER A 269 15.42 -12.19 -19.16
N LYS A 270 15.72 -11.18 -18.34
CA LYS A 270 16.26 -11.38 -16.98
C LYS A 270 15.17 -12.04 -16.12
N SER A 271 15.47 -13.21 -15.56
CA SER A 271 14.60 -13.89 -14.59
C SER A 271 14.43 -13.02 -13.34
N LEU A 272 13.22 -12.51 -13.15
CA LEU A 272 12.82 -11.80 -11.92
C LEU A 272 12.33 -12.85 -10.91
N GLN A 273 12.82 -12.77 -9.67
CA GLN A 273 12.29 -13.58 -8.58
C GLN A 273 10.79 -13.28 -8.33
N PRO A 274 9.99 -14.29 -7.91
CA PRO A 274 8.56 -14.14 -7.69
C PRO A 274 8.22 -13.04 -6.67
N ILE A 275 7.09 -12.35 -6.90
CA ILE A 275 6.43 -11.51 -5.89
C ILE A 275 5.33 -12.34 -5.27
N ALA A 276 5.42 -12.57 -3.96
CA ALA A 276 4.32 -13.08 -3.18
C ALA A 276 3.35 -11.94 -2.84
N LYS A 277 2.05 -12.17 -3.04
CA LYS A 277 0.98 -11.22 -2.72
C LYS A 277 -0.05 -11.95 -1.87
N VAL A 278 -0.47 -11.32 -0.79
CA VAL A 278 -1.50 -11.86 0.10
C VAL A 278 -2.44 -10.74 0.48
N SER A 279 -3.72 -11.06 0.57
CA SER A 279 -4.72 -10.17 1.15
C SER A 279 -5.18 -10.70 2.51
N PHE A 280 -5.19 -9.84 3.52
CA PHE A 280 -5.62 -10.20 4.88
C PHE A 280 -6.89 -9.45 5.28
N VAL A 281 -7.68 -10.03 6.19
CA VAL A 281 -8.84 -9.34 6.77
C VAL A 281 -8.43 -8.53 8.01
N ASN A 282 -7.40 -8.95 8.75
CA ASN A 282 -6.82 -8.19 9.86
C ASN A 282 -5.28 -8.14 9.80
N LEU A 283 -4.69 -7.09 10.37
CA LEU A 283 -3.23 -6.94 10.52
C LEU A 283 -2.63 -7.94 11.52
N SER A 284 -3.41 -8.42 12.51
CA SER A 284 -2.97 -9.48 13.41
C SER A 284 -2.63 -10.78 12.66
N GLU A 285 -3.40 -11.12 11.61
CA GLU A 285 -3.17 -12.31 10.78
C GLU A 285 -1.83 -12.22 10.03
N LEU A 286 -1.43 -11.01 9.60
CA LEU A 286 -0.11 -10.78 9.02
C LEU A 286 1.00 -11.02 10.06
N GLY A 287 0.82 -10.56 11.30
CA GLY A 287 1.78 -10.80 12.39
C GLY A 287 1.95 -12.28 12.71
N ASP A 288 0.85 -13.02 12.81
CA ASP A 288 0.86 -14.46 13.12
C ASP A 288 1.55 -15.28 12.02
N ARG A 289 1.25 -15.00 10.74
CA ARG A 289 1.92 -15.70 9.61
C ARG A 289 3.42 -15.40 9.54
N VAL A 290 3.83 -14.17 9.87
CA VAL A 290 5.24 -13.78 9.87
C VAL A 290 6.01 -14.51 10.98
N GLN A 291 5.36 -14.76 12.12
CA GLN A 291 5.92 -15.53 13.22
C GLN A 291 6.06 -17.02 12.91
N GLU A 292 5.17 -17.59 12.09
CA GLU A 292 5.32 -18.95 11.57
C GLU A 292 6.48 -19.04 10.56
N MET A 293 6.66 -18.01 9.73
CA MET A 293 7.73 -17.93 8.73
C MET A 293 9.12 -17.74 9.34
N ALA A 294 9.25 -17.03 10.45
CA ALA A 294 10.53 -16.84 11.14
C ALA A 294 11.06 -18.10 11.85
N LYS A 295 10.22 -19.15 11.96
CA LYS A 295 10.53 -20.39 12.68
C LYS A 295 10.87 -21.57 11.76
N ASN A 296 10.59 -21.46 10.46
CA ASN A 296 10.93 -22.44 9.43
C ASN A 296 12.19 -22.01 8.66
#